data_AF-A0A1H3TU10-F1
#
_entry.id   AF-A0A1H3TU10-F1
#
_cell.length_a   1.000
_cell.length_b   1.000
_cell.length_c   1.000
_cell.angle_alpha   90.00
_cell.angle_beta   90.00
_cell.angle_gamma   90.00
#
_symmetry.space_group_name_H-M   'P 1'
#
loop_
_entity.id
_entity.type
_entity.pdbx_description
1 polymer ?
#
loop_
_entity_poly.entity_id
_entity_poly.type
_entity_poly.pdbx_seq_one_letter_code
_entity_poly.pdbx_strand_id
1 'polypeptide(L)'
;MVELHLQAASGQKDFQAVRMNHIIDLDALSVRLAVSMERWRQRAAVGPTTWRDELSSWPHPIVEDRSSVRVAESLGIHVETSDGEIHVVVWTGGWADIAGMTAEVEIVAAPEFANTNEAHDVVVQVIDDFLGREKH
;
A
#
# COMPACT_ATOMS: atom_id res chain seq x y z
N MET A 1 -48.22 32.39 -22.14
CA MET A 1 -46.93 32.28 -22.85
C MET A 1 -45.88 32.85 -21.91
N VAL A 2 -45.16 32.00 -21.18
CA VAL A 2 -44.05 32.40 -20.30
C VAL A 2 -42.88 31.54 -20.74
N GLU A 3 -41.85 32.16 -21.30
CA GLU A 3 -40.67 31.49 -21.82
C GLU A 3 -39.61 31.46 -20.71
N LEU A 4 -39.43 30.29 -20.09
CA LEU A 4 -38.35 30.02 -19.15
C LEU A 4 -37.04 29.90 -19.92
N HIS A 5 -36.23 30.96 -19.91
CA HIS A 5 -34.84 30.90 -20.35
C HIS A 5 -34.01 30.15 -19.31
N LEU A 6 -33.82 28.86 -19.55
CA LEU A 6 -32.89 28.02 -18.81
C LEU A 6 -31.47 28.30 -19.33
N GLN A 7 -30.71 29.18 -18.66
CA GLN A 7 -29.26 29.26 -18.88
C GLN A 7 -28.61 28.07 -18.16
N ALA A 8 -28.17 27.08 -18.95
CA ALA A 8 -27.27 26.04 -18.46
C ALA A 8 -25.89 26.66 -18.19
N ALA A 9 -25.58 26.91 -16.92
CA ALA A 9 -24.21 27.17 -16.51
C ALA A 9 -23.42 25.86 -16.61
N SER A 10 -22.56 25.74 -17.63
CA SER A 10 -21.58 24.66 -17.71
C SER A 10 -20.52 24.87 -16.63
N GLY A 11 -20.80 24.37 -15.43
CA GLY A 11 -19.82 24.21 -14.37
C GLY A 11 -18.87 23.07 -14.74
N GLN A 12 -17.92 23.33 -15.63
CA GLN A 12 -16.73 22.51 -15.74
C GLN A 12 -15.99 22.67 -14.40
N LYS A 13 -16.26 21.76 -13.47
CA LYS A 13 -15.49 21.65 -12.25
C LYS A 13 -14.11 21.22 -12.68
N ASP A 14 -13.17 22.16 -12.67
CA ASP A 14 -11.75 21.86 -12.61
C ASP A 14 -11.54 20.96 -11.38
N PHE A 15 -11.61 19.65 -11.59
CA PHE A 15 -10.92 18.68 -10.74
C PHE A 15 -9.44 18.96 -10.96
N GLN A 16 -8.93 20.02 -10.34
CA GLN A 16 -7.51 20.08 -10.06
C GLN A 16 -7.23 18.84 -9.21
N ALA A 17 -6.62 17.84 -9.85
CA ALA A 17 -6.09 16.68 -9.18
C ALA A 17 -5.31 17.20 -7.97
N VAL A 18 -5.78 16.86 -6.76
CA VAL A 18 -4.95 16.91 -5.57
C VAL A 18 -3.85 15.91 -5.87
N ARG A 19 -2.73 16.39 -6.42
CA ARG A 19 -1.59 15.52 -6.67
C ARG A 19 -1.14 15.03 -5.30
N MET A 20 -1.28 13.73 -5.07
CA MET A 20 -0.72 13.09 -3.89
C MET A 20 0.75 13.48 -3.82
N ASN A 21 1.25 13.87 -2.65
CA ASN A 21 2.67 14.14 -2.52
C ASN A 21 3.40 12.80 -2.54
N HIS A 22 4.25 12.55 -3.53
CA HIS A 22 5.02 11.31 -3.64
C HIS A 22 6.25 11.40 -2.74
N ILE A 23 6.04 11.17 -1.44
CA ILE A 23 7.08 11.22 -0.41
C ILE A 23 7.93 9.95 -0.46
N ILE A 24 7.31 8.82 -0.78
CA ILE A 24 7.95 7.51 -0.82
C ILE A 24 8.14 7.07 -2.27
N ASP A 25 9.39 6.83 -2.63
CA ASP A 25 9.76 6.07 -3.83
C ASP A 25 9.47 4.58 -3.61
N LEU A 26 8.31 4.12 -4.13
CA LEU A 26 7.85 2.74 -3.98
C LEU A 26 8.67 1.74 -4.79
N ASP A 27 9.27 2.16 -5.91
CA ASP A 27 10.17 1.31 -6.68
C ASP A 27 11.45 1.03 -5.88
N ALA A 28 12.08 2.08 -5.35
CA ALA A 28 13.25 1.94 -4.49
C ALA A 28 12.93 1.14 -3.22
N LEU A 29 11.75 1.33 -2.63
CA LEU A 29 11.28 0.55 -1.49
C LEU A 29 11.18 -0.93 -1.83
N SER A 30 10.55 -1.28 -2.96
CA SER A 30 10.36 -2.68 -3.39
C SER A 30 11.68 -3.42 -3.58
N VAL A 31 12.67 -2.76 -4.19
CA VAL A 31 14.01 -3.33 -4.42
C VAL A 31 14.71 -3.65 -3.09
N ARG A 32 14.58 -2.78 -2.09
CA ARG A 32 15.20 -2.99 -0.77
C ARG A 32 14.51 -4.11 -0.01
N LEU A 33 13.17 -4.09 -0.01
CA LEU A 33 12.37 -5.11 0.65
C LEU A 33 12.57 -6.49 0.04
N ALA A 34 12.91 -6.61 -1.25
CA ALA A 34 13.19 -7.90 -1.88
C ALA A 34 14.26 -8.73 -1.13
N VAL A 35 15.25 -8.07 -0.53
CA VAL A 35 16.28 -8.74 0.30
C VAL A 35 15.68 -9.30 1.58
N SER A 36 14.83 -8.54 2.25
CA SER A 36 14.15 -8.96 3.49
C SER A 36 13.10 -10.04 3.21
N MET A 37 12.34 -9.91 2.13
CA MET A 37 11.35 -10.90 1.69
C MET A 37 11.98 -12.28 1.49
N GLU A 38 13.20 -12.35 0.94
CA GLU A 38 13.88 -13.63 0.78
C GLU A 38 14.24 -14.29 2.12
N ARG A 39 14.52 -13.50 3.15
CA ARG A 39 14.73 -14.02 4.52
C ARG A 39 13.42 -14.47 5.14
N TRP A 40 12.34 -13.70 4.97
CA TRP A 40 11.01 -14.05 5.49
C TRP A 40 10.47 -15.35 4.88
N ARG A 41 10.75 -15.62 3.59
CA ARG A 41 10.37 -16.86 2.91
C ARG A 41 10.94 -18.13 3.56
N GLN A 42 11.99 -18.01 4.35
CA GLN A 42 12.56 -19.15 5.10
C GLN A 42 11.70 -19.54 6.30
N ARG A 43 10.76 -18.68 6.73
CA ARG A 43 9.95 -18.82 7.95
C ARG A 43 8.45 -18.82 7.69
N ALA A 44 8.02 -18.26 6.56
CA ALA A 44 6.61 -18.02 6.25
C ALA A 44 6.36 -18.05 4.74
N ALA A 45 5.10 -18.18 4.35
CA ALA A 45 4.70 -17.93 2.97
C ALA A 45 4.65 -16.42 2.73
N VAL A 46 5.43 -15.92 1.76
CA VAL A 46 5.47 -14.50 1.41
C VAL A 46 4.96 -14.37 -0.02
N GLY A 47 3.82 -13.68 -0.17
CA GLY A 47 3.21 -13.41 -1.46
C GLY A 47 4.09 -12.53 -2.37
N PRO A 48 3.75 -12.41 -3.66
CA PRO A 48 4.35 -11.41 -4.53
C PRO A 48 4.02 -10.00 -4.01
N THR A 49 4.85 -9.02 -4.36
CA THR A 49 4.47 -7.63 -4.13
C THR A 49 3.30 -7.26 -5.03
N THR A 50 2.37 -6.49 -4.48
CA THR A 50 1.22 -5.97 -5.23
C THR A 50 1.31 -4.48 -5.39
N TRP A 51 0.67 -3.96 -6.42
CA TRP A 51 0.78 -2.57 -6.82
C TRP A 51 -0.58 -2.02 -7.18
N ARG A 52 -0.72 -0.70 -7.00
CA ARG A 52 -1.87 0.04 -7.48
C ARG A 52 -1.42 1.25 -8.27
N ASP A 53 -2.13 1.52 -9.36
CA ASP A 53 -1.85 2.67 -10.24
C ASP A 53 -2.79 3.83 -9.92
N GLU A 54 -2.20 4.98 -9.57
CA GLU A 54 -2.91 6.24 -9.28
C GLU A 54 -3.75 6.68 -10.48
N LEU A 55 -3.29 6.39 -11.71
CA LEU A 55 -3.96 6.80 -12.94
C LEU A 55 -5.00 5.81 -13.44
N SER A 56 -5.17 4.66 -12.79
CA SER A 56 -6.19 3.69 -13.18
C SER A 56 -7.59 4.19 -12.84
N SER A 57 -8.57 3.81 -13.66
CA SER A 57 -9.97 4.12 -13.40
C SER A 57 -10.49 3.33 -12.21
N TRP A 58 -11.41 3.93 -11.44
CA TRP A 58 -12.12 3.23 -10.38
C TRP A 58 -12.99 2.06 -10.93
N PRO A 59 -13.02 0.90 -10.23
CA PRO A 59 -12.22 0.54 -9.07
C PRO A 59 -10.74 0.33 -9.45
N HIS A 60 -9.82 0.89 -8.64
CA HIS A 60 -8.39 0.78 -8.90
C HIS A 60 -7.94 -0.69 -8.83
N PRO A 61 -7.46 -1.28 -9.94
CA PRO A 61 -6.99 -2.66 -9.93
C PRO A 61 -5.73 -2.81 -9.06
N ILE A 62 -5.66 -3.91 -8.30
CA ILE A 62 -4.44 -4.35 -7.62
C ILE A 62 -3.78 -5.40 -8.50
N VAL A 63 -2.50 -5.20 -8.84
CA VAL A 63 -1.77 -6.02 -9.80
C VAL A 63 -0.42 -6.44 -9.25
N GLU A 64 0.07 -7.63 -9.62
CA GLU A 64 1.42 -8.10 -9.25
C GLU A 64 2.49 -7.57 -10.22
N ASP A 65 2.12 -7.38 -11.50
CA ASP A 65 3.03 -6.94 -12.54
C ASP A 65 3.28 -5.43 -12.45
N ARG A 66 4.42 -5.05 -11.88
CA ARG A 66 4.89 -3.66 -11.79
C ARG A 66 4.94 -2.97 -13.17
N SER A 67 5.20 -3.68 -14.26
CA SER A 67 5.30 -3.07 -15.59
C SER A 67 3.96 -2.57 -16.15
N SER A 68 2.85 -3.07 -15.60
CA SER A 68 1.49 -2.63 -15.94
C SER A 68 1.07 -1.33 -15.24
N VAL A 69 1.86 -0.85 -14.25
CA VAL A 69 1.56 0.33 -13.43
C VAL A 69 2.30 1.56 -13.96
N ARG A 70 1.56 2.63 -14.26
CA ARG A 70 2.12 3.89 -14.75
C ARG A 70 2.63 4.78 -13.63
N VAL A 71 1.81 4.98 -12.60
CA VAL A 71 2.12 5.81 -11.44
C VAL A 71 1.84 5.00 -10.19
N ALA A 72 2.89 4.50 -9.54
CA ALA A 72 2.74 3.67 -8.35
C ALA A 72 2.13 4.48 -7.21
N GLU A 73 0.93 4.10 -6.79
CA GLU A 73 0.21 4.72 -5.67
C GLU A 73 0.47 3.97 -4.36
N SER A 74 0.52 2.63 -4.44
CA SER A 74 0.77 1.76 -3.30
C SER A 74 1.61 0.54 -3.66
N LEU A 75 2.33 0.02 -2.66
CA LEU A 75 3.06 -1.24 -2.66
C LEU A 75 2.53 -2.14 -1.54
N GLY A 76 1.96 -3.28 -1.88
CA GLY A 76 1.43 -4.26 -0.93
C GLY A 76 2.36 -5.46 -0.71
N ILE A 77 2.38 -5.96 0.51
CA ILE A 77 3.12 -7.14 0.96
C ILE A 77 2.17 -8.00 1.79
N HIS A 78 2.13 -9.29 1.50
CA HIS A 78 1.36 -10.27 2.25
C HIS A 78 2.29 -11.36 2.78
N VAL A 79 2.19 -11.64 4.07
CA VAL A 79 2.92 -12.71 4.75
C VAL A 79 1.93 -13.58 5.52
N GLU A 80 2.03 -14.88 5.33
CA GLU A 80 1.16 -15.88 5.94
C GLU A 80 2.02 -16.93 6.68
N THR A 81 1.59 -17.27 7.89
CA THR A 81 2.14 -18.35 8.71
C THR A 81 1.03 -19.34 9.04
N SER A 82 1.35 -20.45 9.71
CA SER A 82 0.33 -21.36 10.22
C SER A 82 -0.61 -20.75 11.25
N ASP A 83 -0.22 -19.62 11.85
CA ASP A 83 -0.87 -19.04 13.03
C ASP A 83 -1.53 -17.69 12.76
N GLY A 84 -1.44 -17.20 11.52
CA GLY A 84 -2.00 -15.92 11.13
C GLY A 84 -1.42 -15.37 9.84
N GLU A 85 -1.93 -14.21 9.44
CA GLU A 85 -1.48 -13.46 8.28
C GLU A 85 -1.34 -11.97 8.60
N ILE A 86 -0.52 -11.28 7.81
CA ILE A 86 -0.36 -9.83 7.86
C ILE A 86 -0.23 -9.26 6.46
N HIS A 87 -0.94 -8.16 6.24
CA HIS A 87 -0.94 -7.35 5.04
C HIS A 87 -0.39 -5.97 5.39
N VAL A 88 0.58 -5.52 4.61
CA VAL A 88 1.17 -4.19 4.72
C VAL A 88 1.02 -3.52 3.36
N VAL A 89 0.33 -2.38 3.32
CA VAL A 89 0.17 -1.57 2.10
C VAL A 89 0.83 -0.22 2.34
N VAL A 90 1.98 0.01 1.73
CA VAL A 90 2.67 1.30 1.81
C VAL A 90 2.15 2.21 0.71
N TRP A 91 1.81 3.43 1.07
CA TRP A 91 1.28 4.45 0.19
C TRP A 91 2.36 5.46 -0.15
N THR A 92 2.41 5.91 -1.40
CA THR A 92 3.42 6.89 -1.85
C THR A 92 3.37 8.21 -1.05
N GLY A 93 2.22 8.50 -0.44
CA GLY A 93 1.99 9.64 0.42
C GLY A 93 2.66 9.60 1.81
N GLY A 94 3.41 8.55 2.15
CA GLY A 94 4.19 8.51 3.39
C GLY A 94 3.46 7.89 4.57
N TRP A 95 2.57 6.92 4.33
CA TRP A 95 1.99 6.09 5.39
C TRP A 95 1.85 4.65 4.93
N ALA A 96 1.54 3.74 5.84
CA ALA A 96 1.12 2.39 5.50
C ALA A 96 -0.22 2.06 6.17
N ASP A 97 -1.03 1.24 5.51
CA ASP A 97 -2.09 0.50 6.19
C ASP A 97 -1.56 -0.88 6.54
N ILE A 98 -1.63 -1.25 7.81
CA ILE A 98 -1.18 -2.54 8.32
C ILE A 98 -2.39 -3.22 8.94
N ALA A 99 -2.71 -4.40 8.42
CA ALA A 99 -3.80 -5.23 8.92
C ALA A 99 -3.32 -6.68 9.00
N GLY A 100 -3.47 -7.30 10.16
CA GLY A 100 -3.11 -8.70 10.36
C GLY A 100 -3.96 -9.34 11.42
N MET A 101 -3.95 -10.66 11.44
CA MET A 101 -4.70 -11.45 12.39
C MET A 101 -3.93 -12.71 12.73
N THR A 102 -3.81 -12.99 14.01
CA THR A 102 -3.37 -14.30 14.52
C THR A 102 -4.51 -14.95 15.31
N ALA A 103 -4.28 -16.17 15.80
CA ALA A 103 -5.21 -16.81 16.73
C ALA A 103 -5.48 -16.01 18.02
N GLU A 104 -4.57 -15.10 18.40
CA GLU A 104 -4.59 -14.41 19.69
C GLU A 104 -4.88 -12.92 19.58
N VAL A 105 -4.48 -12.28 18.48
CA VAL A 105 -4.50 -10.82 18.36
C VAL A 105 -4.81 -10.34 16.95
N GLU A 106 -5.58 -9.27 16.86
CA GLU A 106 -5.75 -8.45 15.67
C GLU A 106 -4.68 -7.35 15.65
N ILE A 107 -4.02 -7.17 14.52
CA ILE A 107 -2.98 -6.17 14.30
C ILE A 107 -3.55 -5.12 13.36
N VAL A 108 -3.73 -3.89 13.85
CA VAL A 108 -4.11 -2.74 13.01
C VAL A 108 -3.18 -1.58 13.35
N ALA A 109 -2.50 -1.03 12.34
CA ALA A 109 -1.65 0.13 12.50
C ALA A 109 -1.63 0.99 11.23
N ALA A 110 -1.43 2.29 11.41
CA ALA A 110 -1.29 3.25 10.32
C ALA A 110 -0.05 4.14 10.55
N PRO A 111 1.17 3.59 10.49
CA PRO A 111 2.37 4.39 10.70
C PRO A 111 2.59 5.37 9.54
N GLU A 112 3.16 6.53 9.87
CA GLU A 112 3.61 7.54 8.92
C GLU A 112 5.13 7.54 8.81
N PHE A 113 5.66 7.94 7.65
CA PHE A 113 7.08 7.97 7.36
C PHE A 113 7.43 9.26 6.59
N ALA A 114 8.58 9.84 6.91
CA ALA A 114 9.06 11.03 6.22
C ALA A 114 9.80 10.72 4.91
N ASN A 115 10.24 9.47 4.72
CA ASN A 115 11.05 9.06 3.56
C ASN A 115 11.09 7.52 3.37
N THR A 116 11.62 7.09 2.22
CA THR A 116 11.73 5.67 1.84
C THR A 116 12.58 4.81 2.78
N ASN A 117 13.61 5.36 3.45
CA ASN A 117 14.42 4.56 4.39
C ASN A 117 13.60 4.22 5.64
N GLU A 118 12.91 5.22 6.19
CA GLU A 118 12.05 5.03 7.36
C GLU A 118 10.89 4.08 7.06
N ALA A 119 10.26 4.21 5.89
CA ALA A 119 9.24 3.27 5.44
C ALA A 119 9.79 1.83 5.38
N HIS A 120 10.99 1.64 4.83
CA HIS A 120 11.63 0.33 4.80
C HIS A 120 11.85 -0.23 6.21
N ASP A 121 12.44 0.56 7.11
CA ASP A 121 12.81 0.10 8.44
C ASP A 121 11.58 -0.29 9.28
N VAL A 122 10.50 0.50 9.20
CA VAL A 122 9.25 0.16 9.91
C VAL A 122 8.58 -1.07 9.32
N VAL A 123 8.51 -1.19 7.99
CA VAL A 123 7.92 -2.38 7.34
C VAL A 123 8.69 -3.64 7.74
N VAL A 124 10.02 -3.58 7.74
CA VAL A 124 10.85 -4.72 8.16
C VAL A 124 10.62 -5.07 9.62
N GLN A 125 10.63 -4.07 10.50
CA GLN A 125 10.38 -4.29 11.93
C GLN A 125 9.02 -4.94 12.19
N VAL A 126 7.96 -4.45 11.55
CA VAL A 126 6.60 -5.00 11.72
C VAL A 126 6.53 -6.47 11.29
N ILE A 127 7.10 -6.81 10.14
CA ILE A 127 7.07 -8.19 9.64
C ILE A 127 7.97 -9.08 10.50
N ASP A 128 9.15 -8.63 10.91
CA ASP A 128 10.04 -9.40 11.78
C ASP A 128 9.39 -9.64 13.16
N ASP A 129 8.68 -8.65 13.72
CA ASP A 129 7.92 -8.81 14.96
C ASP A 129 6.75 -9.79 14.79
N PHE A 130 6.04 -9.73 13.67
CA PHE A 130 4.99 -10.69 13.35
C PHE A 130 5.54 -12.12 13.27
N LEU A 131 6.69 -12.31 12.60
CA LEU A 131 7.35 -13.62 12.45
C LEU A 131 8.04 -14.11 13.72
N GLY A 132 8.40 -13.19 14.63
CA GLY A 132 9.13 -13.45 15.86
C GLY A 132 8.27 -13.74 17.09
N ARG A 133 6.95 -13.62 17.00
CA ARG A 133 6.02 -14.00 18.08
C ARG A 133 6.03 -15.52 18.26
N GLU A 134 6.94 -16.01 19.10
CA GLU A 134 6.92 -17.41 19.54
C GLU A 134 5.71 -17.69 20.44
N LYS A 135 5.01 -18.80 20.17
CA LYS A 135 3.97 -19.33 21.05
C LYS A 135 4.59 -19.61 22.42
N HIS A 136 4.16 -18.88 23.44
CA HIS A 136 4.38 -19.26 24.84
C HIS A 136 3.24 -20.15 25.33
#